data_AF-A0A975QBH2-F1
#
_entry.id   AF-A0A975QBH2-F1
#
_cell.length_a   1.000
_cell.length_b   1.000
_cell.length_c   1.000
_cell.angle_alpha   90.00
_cell.angle_beta   90.00
_cell.angle_gamma   90.00
#
_symmetry.space_group_name_H-M   'P 1'
#
loop_
_entity.id
_entity.type
_entity.pdbx_description
1 polymer ?
#
loop_
_entity_poly.entity_id
_entity_poly.type
_entity_poly.pdbx_seq_one_letter_code
_entity_poly.pdbx_strand_id
1 'polypeptide(L)'
;MELFIISSIEQLEQYRDDWSSILEENQNTNPFIEFEWINEWWKHLGGNKQIEIMGIRKDEEIIAFFPFLYDKGLLGYKYFFMSFGQANYMDVVAYHDMLDDSLKFVLDEIIHEKKNVVFYLHGLLESSITPASLEMYLQSRNSKFSVHRVITPYIDLKKITLEEYMEKRQRLHRLDRREKRLHENGNVEFLRSSPEEMDYIFKLHDKRWEKRRDTSGFTNEKEKEFYRSLAKITSGSLKTQIDSLYINDTMIAFNYGFNCRGRYLGYVLGYDDDFETFSPGRILEKEKILQCKYGNERVFDLSIGYETYKFEWNTHLDYTRRMIFSSNTIAAKVIRNWLSMKETFIERIKENHKLVLFKRKNIGKLVFIIKNIFKTESKGARSEVIEFFKRIRKYFYENERYLVYKMEKKNVPDLPDSEEFIELTINDAMKSSEIVSIHMKDICRKMYGGYKGYYPKDNLAYENIFWTNDKVLRIDRISYLEQFKKSSVHFKNWNEGNLSAICSSVKKNSKARTVYVAIEEGAKTEKALLEEVGFSISKHIFKKTYFGFKKYHVTE
;
A
#
# COMPACT_ATOMS: atom_id res chain seq x y z
N MET A 1 22.23 -3.36 41.85
CA MET A 1 21.91 -3.75 40.47
C MET A 1 23.12 -4.43 39.90
N GLU A 2 22.93 -5.59 39.29
CA GLU A 2 23.95 -6.36 38.58
C GLU A 2 23.60 -6.35 37.09
N LEU A 3 24.60 -6.09 36.23
CA LEU A 3 24.46 -6.11 34.79
C LEU A 3 24.89 -7.49 34.26
N PHE A 4 24.07 -8.10 33.41
CA PHE A 4 24.46 -9.29 32.64
C PHE A 4 24.16 -9.09 31.15
N ILE A 5 24.82 -9.87 30.30
CA ILE A 5 24.73 -9.75 28.84
C ILE A 5 24.19 -11.05 28.26
N ILE A 6 23.17 -10.93 27.42
CA ILE A 6 22.63 -11.97 26.56
C ILE A 6 23.15 -11.72 25.14
N SER A 7 23.92 -12.67 24.61
CA SER A 7 24.59 -12.58 23.31
C SER A 7 24.32 -13.78 22.40
N SER A 8 23.50 -14.74 22.84
CA SER A 8 23.02 -15.85 22.03
C SER A 8 21.52 -16.07 22.20
N ILE A 9 20.90 -16.73 21.22
CA ILE A 9 19.47 -17.05 21.24
C ILE A 9 19.16 -18.05 22.38
N GLU A 10 20.05 -18.99 22.64
CA GLU A 10 19.91 -19.98 23.72
C GLU A 10 19.95 -19.32 25.10
N GLN A 11 20.71 -18.23 25.25
CA GLN A 11 20.68 -17.41 26.46
C GLN A 11 19.37 -16.63 26.55
N LEU A 12 18.92 -16.01 25.45
CA LEU A 12 17.68 -15.23 25.43
C LEU A 12 16.47 -16.07 25.86
N GLU A 13 16.40 -17.31 25.40
CA GLU A 13 15.28 -18.23 25.71
C GLU A 13 15.13 -18.51 27.21
N GLN A 14 16.20 -18.43 28.00
CA GLN A 14 16.16 -18.61 29.46
C GLN A 14 15.42 -17.48 30.19
N TYR A 15 15.29 -16.32 29.56
CA TYR A 15 14.68 -15.12 30.13
C TYR A 15 13.29 -14.83 29.55
N ARG A 16 12.67 -15.80 28.86
CA ARG A 16 11.34 -15.64 28.26
C ARG A 16 10.31 -15.17 29.28
N ASP A 17 10.23 -15.86 30.41
CA ASP A 17 9.18 -15.62 31.39
C ASP A 17 9.40 -14.28 32.11
N ASP A 18 10.64 -13.94 32.45
CA ASP A 18 11.01 -12.63 33.02
C ASP A 18 10.64 -11.48 32.07
N TRP A 19 11.01 -11.61 30.80
CA TRP A 19 10.74 -10.60 29.77
C TRP A 19 9.24 -10.39 29.59
N SER A 20 8.49 -11.47 29.44
CA SER A 20 7.04 -11.44 29.25
C SER A 20 6.33 -10.89 30.50
N SER A 21 6.77 -11.24 31.70
CA SER A 21 6.19 -10.75 32.97
C SER A 21 6.29 -9.24 33.09
N ILE A 22 7.44 -8.64 32.76
CA ILE A 22 7.62 -7.18 32.76
C ILE A 22 6.63 -6.51 31.79
N LEU A 23 6.47 -7.06 30.58
CA LEU A 23 5.56 -6.51 29.57
C LEU A 23 4.08 -6.70 29.94
N GLU A 24 3.74 -7.78 30.64
CA GLU A 24 2.40 -8.04 31.15
C GLU A 24 2.01 -7.06 32.25
N GLU A 25 2.89 -6.86 33.23
CA GLU A 25 2.67 -5.90 34.32
C GLU A 25 2.50 -4.48 33.77
N ASN A 26 3.34 -4.09 32.80
CA ASN A 26 3.26 -2.79 32.14
C ASN A 26 2.07 -2.65 31.17
N GLN A 27 1.29 -3.71 30.94
CA GLN A 27 0.21 -3.74 29.94
C GLN A 27 0.69 -3.29 28.55
N ASN A 28 1.86 -3.78 28.13
CA ASN A 28 2.50 -3.38 26.87
C ASN A 28 1.59 -3.57 25.65
N THR A 29 1.57 -2.58 24.76
CA THR A 29 0.82 -2.63 23.50
C THR A 29 1.73 -2.57 22.27
N ASN A 30 3.05 -2.53 22.46
CA ASN A 30 4.01 -2.53 21.36
C ASN A 30 4.39 -3.97 20.97
N PRO A 31 3.94 -4.46 19.79
CA PRO A 31 4.23 -5.83 19.36
C PRO A 31 5.72 -6.10 19.14
N PHE A 32 6.51 -5.06 18.84
CA PHE A 32 7.90 -5.21 18.40
C PHE A 32 8.89 -5.49 19.54
N ILE A 33 8.45 -5.36 20.79
CA ILE A 33 9.26 -5.69 21.98
C ILE A 33 8.75 -6.92 22.71
N GLU A 34 7.65 -7.54 22.26
CA GLU A 34 7.20 -8.83 22.79
C GLU A 34 8.27 -9.90 22.52
N PHE A 35 8.41 -10.85 23.45
CA PHE A 35 9.51 -11.82 23.41
C PHE A 35 9.51 -12.61 22.09
N GLU A 36 8.34 -13.06 21.63
CA GLU A 36 8.20 -13.83 20.40
C GLU A 36 8.69 -13.05 19.19
N TRP A 37 8.43 -11.73 19.13
CA TRP A 37 8.91 -10.89 18.05
C TRP A 37 10.44 -10.78 18.03
N ILE A 38 11.03 -10.51 19.20
CA ILE A 38 12.49 -10.38 19.36
C ILE A 38 13.19 -11.69 19.03
N ASN A 39 12.64 -12.82 19.50
CA ASN A 39 13.18 -14.15 19.26
C ASN A 39 13.17 -14.50 17.76
N GLU A 40 12.03 -14.32 17.07
CA GLU A 40 11.92 -14.58 15.64
C GLU A 40 12.81 -13.64 14.81
N TRP A 41 12.93 -12.37 15.21
CA TRP A 41 13.83 -11.44 14.55
C TRP A 41 15.29 -11.89 14.68
N TRP A 42 15.73 -12.30 15.87
CA TRP A 42 17.11 -12.75 16.07
C TRP A 42 17.39 -14.03 15.25
N LYS A 43 16.50 -15.02 15.31
CA LYS A 43 16.63 -16.28 14.55
C LYS A 43 16.87 -16.06 13.05
N HIS A 44 16.10 -15.17 12.43
CA HIS A 44 16.12 -15.01 10.98
C HIS A 44 17.02 -13.86 10.49
N LEU A 45 17.09 -12.76 11.24
CA LEU A 45 17.73 -11.51 10.80
C LEU A 45 18.92 -11.09 11.67
N GLY A 46 19.14 -11.75 12.81
CA GLY A 46 20.26 -11.49 13.71
C GLY A 46 21.61 -11.81 13.06
N GLY A 47 21.78 -13.02 12.50
CA GLY A 47 23.00 -13.43 11.81
C GLY A 47 24.29 -13.08 12.57
N ASN A 48 25.27 -12.47 11.88
CA ASN A 48 26.55 -12.06 12.47
C ASN A 48 26.52 -10.66 13.13
N LYS A 49 25.34 -10.11 13.41
CA LYS A 49 25.22 -8.81 14.08
C LYS A 49 25.73 -8.92 15.51
N GLN A 50 26.33 -7.86 16.02
CA GLN A 50 26.78 -7.78 17.40
C GLN A 50 25.59 -7.44 18.30
N ILE A 51 24.77 -8.45 18.58
CA ILE A 51 23.61 -8.32 19.46
C ILE A 51 24.10 -8.44 20.91
N GLU A 52 23.67 -7.50 21.74
CA GLU A 52 24.07 -7.38 23.13
C GLU A 52 22.84 -6.92 23.91
N ILE A 53 21.99 -7.87 24.29
CA ILE A 53 20.83 -7.56 25.14
C ILE A 53 21.34 -7.48 26.58
N MET A 54 21.27 -6.29 27.18
CA MET A 54 21.73 -6.08 28.55
C MET A 54 20.57 -6.27 29.52
N GLY A 55 20.70 -7.22 30.43
CA GLY A 55 19.73 -7.45 31.49
C GLY A 55 20.22 -6.89 32.83
N ILE A 56 19.28 -6.45 33.67
CA ILE A 56 19.57 -6.02 35.04
C ILE A 56 18.89 -6.97 36.03
N ARG A 57 19.69 -7.43 36.99
CA ARG A 57 19.21 -8.14 38.18
C ARG A 57 19.29 -7.23 39.42
N LYS A 58 18.28 -7.27 40.26
CA LYS A 58 18.27 -6.63 41.59
C LYS A 58 17.68 -7.63 42.58
N ASP A 59 18.45 -8.00 43.59
CA ASP A 59 18.02 -8.91 44.66
C ASP A 59 17.43 -10.24 44.11
N GLU A 60 18.14 -10.87 43.17
CA GLU A 60 17.73 -12.07 42.39
C GLU A 60 16.61 -11.88 41.36
N GLU A 61 15.89 -10.75 41.37
CA GLU A 61 14.83 -10.46 40.41
C GLU A 61 15.37 -9.78 39.14
N ILE A 62 14.87 -10.18 37.97
CA ILE A 62 15.15 -9.51 36.71
C ILE A 62 14.19 -8.33 36.53
N ILE A 63 14.74 -7.12 36.44
CA ILE A 63 13.94 -5.89 36.45
C ILE A 63 13.93 -5.13 35.12
N ALA A 64 14.89 -5.42 34.23
CA ALA A 64 15.02 -4.72 32.97
C ALA A 64 15.83 -5.49 31.92
N PHE A 65 15.51 -5.24 30.65
CA PHE A 65 16.26 -5.64 29.46
C PHE A 65 16.38 -4.48 28.47
N PHE A 66 17.57 -4.35 27.90
CA PHE A 66 17.92 -3.35 26.90
C PHE A 66 18.27 -4.08 25.60
N PRO A 67 17.34 -4.21 24.64
CA PRO A 67 17.53 -4.98 23.41
C PRO A 67 18.47 -4.26 22.44
N PHE A 68 19.77 -4.20 22.76
CA PHE A 68 20.73 -3.49 21.95
C PHE A 68 21.45 -4.37 20.93
N LEU A 69 21.90 -3.71 19.87
CA LEU A 69 23.01 -4.16 19.04
C LEU A 69 24.00 -3.01 18.91
N TYR A 70 25.24 -3.32 18.52
CA TYR A 70 26.24 -2.30 18.24
C TYR A 70 26.99 -2.51 16.93
N ASP A 71 27.48 -1.42 16.36
CA ASP A 71 28.53 -1.44 15.35
C ASP A 71 29.84 -0.95 15.99
N LYS A 72 30.92 -1.73 15.84
CA LYS A 72 32.28 -1.28 16.19
C LYS A 72 32.96 -0.71 14.96
N GLY A 73 33.17 0.61 14.97
CA GLY A 73 33.91 1.33 13.91
C GLY A 73 35.28 1.81 14.38
N LEU A 74 36.02 2.44 13.47
CA LEU A 74 37.35 3.02 13.75
C LEU A 74 37.32 4.08 14.87
N LEU A 75 36.21 4.82 14.98
CA LEU A 75 36.06 5.95 15.90
C LEU A 75 35.30 5.61 17.20
N GLY A 76 34.94 4.33 17.41
CA GLY A 76 34.24 3.88 18.60
C GLY A 76 33.04 2.99 18.31
N TYR A 77 32.14 2.92 19.29
CA TYR A 77 30.95 2.08 19.29
C TYR A 77 29.71 2.91 18.98
N LYS A 78 28.77 2.29 18.26
CA LYS A 78 27.47 2.90 17.95
C LYS A 78 26.38 1.92 18.33
N TYR A 79 25.63 2.23 19.38
CA TYR A 79 24.55 1.41 19.93
C TYR A 79 23.21 1.79 19.31
N PHE A 80 22.38 0.78 19.08
CA PHE A 80 21.02 0.87 18.55
C PHE A 80 20.13 -0.09 19.30
N PHE A 81 18.83 0.15 19.30
CA PHE A 81 17.90 -0.96 19.48
C PHE A 81 18.05 -1.95 18.33
N MET A 82 17.94 -3.23 18.64
CA MET A 82 17.88 -4.28 17.64
C MET A 82 16.67 -4.10 16.71
N SER A 83 16.59 -4.88 15.64
CA SER A 83 15.52 -4.78 14.64
C SER A 83 15.39 -3.46 13.88
N PHE A 84 16.49 -2.70 13.79
CA PHE A 84 16.59 -1.50 12.97
C PHE A 84 16.23 -1.79 11.50
N GLY A 85 15.12 -1.22 11.05
CA GLY A 85 14.61 -1.36 9.68
C GLY A 85 13.35 -2.21 9.57
N GLN A 86 13.06 -3.08 10.55
CA GLN A 86 11.86 -3.92 10.58
C GLN A 86 10.88 -3.46 11.68
N ALA A 87 11.36 -3.20 12.89
CA ALA A 87 10.50 -2.68 13.94
C ALA A 87 10.27 -1.16 13.75
N ASN A 88 8.99 -0.77 13.69
CA ASN A 88 8.64 0.65 13.64
C ASN A 88 8.72 1.31 15.02
N TYR A 89 8.48 0.52 16.08
CA TYR A 89 8.63 0.95 17.46
C TYR A 89 9.60 0.05 18.19
N MET A 90 10.43 0.61 19.05
CA MET A 90 11.35 -0.10 19.93
C MET A 90 11.37 0.61 21.26
N ASP A 91 11.64 -0.15 22.31
CA ASP A 91 11.68 0.38 23.66
C ASP A 91 12.61 -0.45 24.56
N VAL A 92 12.86 0.04 25.77
CA VAL A 92 13.45 -0.71 26.88
C VAL A 92 12.35 -1.53 27.54
N VAL A 93 12.65 -2.77 27.92
CA VAL A 93 11.72 -3.63 28.66
C VAL A 93 12.11 -3.56 30.12
N ALA A 94 11.48 -2.68 30.90
CA ALA A 94 11.74 -2.54 32.34
C ALA A 94 10.43 -2.28 33.07
N TYR A 95 10.32 -2.70 34.33
CA TYR A 95 9.22 -2.25 35.18
C TYR A 95 9.21 -0.72 35.24
N HIS A 96 8.03 -0.11 35.14
CA HIS A 96 7.91 1.36 34.99
C HIS A 96 8.58 2.14 36.15
N ASP A 97 8.50 1.64 37.36
CA ASP A 97 9.10 2.23 38.57
C ASP A 97 10.63 2.04 38.64
N MET A 98 11.18 1.06 37.91
CA MET A 98 12.61 0.76 37.85
C MET A 98 13.30 1.34 36.61
N LEU A 99 12.55 1.91 35.66
CA LEU A 99 13.05 2.35 34.36
C LEU A 99 14.16 3.41 34.44
N ASP A 100 13.97 4.46 35.23
CA ASP A 100 14.91 5.58 35.32
C ASP A 100 16.28 5.15 35.86
N ASP A 101 16.27 4.38 36.95
CA ASP A 101 17.49 3.85 37.58
C ASP A 101 18.19 2.85 36.64
N SER A 102 17.41 1.99 35.98
CA SER A 102 17.92 1.00 35.02
C SER A 102 18.57 1.66 33.81
N LEU A 103 17.92 2.68 33.23
CA LEU A 103 18.44 3.47 32.12
C LEU A 103 19.77 4.13 32.48
N LYS A 104 19.80 4.81 33.63
CA LYS A 104 21.01 5.48 34.11
C LYS A 104 22.15 4.47 34.29
N PHE A 105 21.88 3.36 34.98
CA PHE A 105 22.88 2.32 35.25
C PHE A 105 23.47 1.75 33.96
N VAL A 106 22.64 1.30 33.03
CA VAL A 106 23.09 0.69 31.77
C VAL A 106 23.85 1.68 30.89
N LEU A 107 23.32 2.90 30.70
CA LEU A 107 23.98 3.88 29.85
C LEU A 107 25.33 4.33 30.45
N ASP A 108 25.44 4.39 31.77
CA ASP A 108 26.69 4.72 32.46
C ASP A 108 27.75 3.63 32.30
N GLU A 109 27.38 2.37 32.48
CA GLU A 109 28.26 1.22 32.29
C GLU A 109 28.80 1.16 30.85
N ILE A 110 27.93 1.34 29.85
CA ILE A 110 28.36 1.38 28.44
C ILE A 110 29.33 2.53 28.18
N ILE A 111 29.03 3.73 28.70
CA ILE A 111 29.89 4.90 28.52
C ILE A 111 31.24 4.68 29.21
N HIS A 112 31.25 4.10 30.40
CA HIS A 112 32.44 3.81 31.18
C HIS A 112 33.34 2.79 30.46
N GLU A 113 32.77 1.66 30.06
CA GLU A 113 33.50 0.55 29.44
C GLU A 113 34.00 0.92 28.04
N LYS A 114 33.13 1.45 27.18
CA LYS A 114 33.45 1.69 25.76
C LYS A 114 34.14 3.03 25.51
N LYS A 115 33.96 4.01 26.40
CA LYS A 115 34.49 5.39 26.35
C LYS A 115 34.04 6.23 25.15
N ASN A 116 34.29 5.77 23.93
CA ASN A 116 33.88 6.40 22.67
C ASN A 116 32.61 5.73 22.17
N VAL A 117 31.44 6.24 22.59
CA VAL A 117 30.15 5.64 22.25
C VAL A 117 29.13 6.68 21.80
N VAL A 118 28.35 6.31 20.79
CA VAL A 118 27.18 7.03 20.31
C VAL A 118 25.95 6.14 20.41
N PHE A 119 24.88 6.67 20.96
CA PHE A 119 23.58 6.02 20.99
C PHE A 119 22.72 6.61 19.88
N TYR A 120 22.20 5.73 19.02
CA TYR A 120 21.34 6.08 17.89
C TYR A 120 20.05 5.26 17.99
N LEU A 121 19.22 5.66 18.95
CA LEU A 121 18.04 4.91 19.37
C LEU A 121 16.85 5.31 18.50
N HIS A 122 16.23 4.33 17.85
CA HIS A 122 15.10 4.50 16.93
C HIS A 122 13.82 3.93 17.54
N GLY A 123 12.65 4.22 16.95
CA GLY A 123 11.41 3.54 17.33
C GLY A 123 10.79 3.98 18.66
N LEU A 124 11.32 5.01 19.31
CA LEU A 124 10.84 5.46 20.62
C LEU A 124 9.50 6.20 20.47
N LEU A 125 8.39 5.57 20.82
CA LEU A 125 7.07 6.20 20.70
C LEU A 125 6.95 7.36 21.70
N GLU A 126 6.56 8.55 21.25
CA GLU A 126 6.54 9.77 22.08
C GLU A 126 5.56 9.69 23.24
N SER A 127 4.51 8.87 23.12
CA SER A 127 3.58 8.57 24.20
C SER A 127 4.06 7.50 25.20
N SER A 128 5.18 6.81 24.94
CA SER A 128 5.77 5.88 25.92
C SER A 128 6.61 6.62 26.96
N ILE A 129 6.96 5.94 28.05
CA ILE A 129 7.65 6.54 29.20
C ILE A 129 9.17 6.76 28.95
N THR A 130 9.79 5.87 28.18
CA THR A 130 11.24 5.86 27.93
C THR A 130 11.82 7.13 27.30
N PRO A 131 11.18 7.79 26.31
CA PRO A 131 11.68 9.07 25.80
C PRO A 131 11.85 10.13 26.89
N ALA A 132 10.91 10.23 27.82
CA ALA A 132 10.97 11.20 28.92
C ALA A 132 12.10 10.86 29.89
N SER A 133 12.22 9.58 30.27
CA SER A 133 13.33 9.07 31.12
C SER A 133 14.70 9.31 30.50
N LEU A 134 14.85 9.07 29.19
CA LEU A 134 16.09 9.38 28.45
C LEU A 134 16.40 10.87 28.45
N GLU A 135 15.41 11.73 28.21
CA GLU A 135 15.61 13.19 28.27
C GLU A 135 16.04 13.64 29.66
N MET A 136 15.40 13.15 30.73
CA MET A 136 15.78 13.44 32.11
C MET A 136 17.23 13.04 32.42
N TYR A 137 17.63 11.81 32.05
CA TYR A 137 19.00 11.33 32.20
C TYR A 137 20.02 12.21 31.46
N LEU A 138 19.71 12.62 30.22
CA LEU A 138 20.60 13.44 29.40
C LEU A 138 20.71 14.86 29.95
N GLN A 139 19.59 15.44 30.42
CA GLN A 139 19.55 16.76 31.04
C GLN A 139 20.34 16.79 32.36
N SER A 140 20.20 15.78 33.21
CA SER A 140 20.97 15.70 34.48
C SER A 140 22.48 15.62 34.26
N ARG A 141 22.92 15.22 33.05
CA ARG A 141 24.33 15.16 32.64
C ARG A 141 24.78 16.32 31.77
N ASN A 142 23.92 17.31 31.52
CA ASN A 142 24.17 18.39 30.57
C ASN A 142 24.67 17.87 29.19
N SER A 143 24.16 16.70 28.79
CA SER A 143 24.58 16.00 27.57
C SER A 143 23.81 16.53 26.37
N LYS A 144 24.52 16.85 25.29
CA LYS A 144 23.88 17.29 24.03
C LYS A 144 23.26 16.09 23.32
N PHE A 145 21.99 16.21 22.96
CA PHE A 145 21.27 15.21 22.16
C PHE A 145 20.50 15.88 21.02
N SER A 146 20.05 15.08 20.05
CA SER A 146 19.07 15.50 19.05
C SER A 146 17.90 14.52 19.00
N VAL A 147 16.73 15.06 18.68
CA VAL A 147 15.50 14.29 18.51
C VAL A 147 14.97 14.55 17.10
N HIS A 148 14.68 13.48 16.37
CA HIS A 148 14.04 13.53 15.05
C HIS A 148 12.73 12.75 15.13
N ARG A 149 11.70 13.21 14.42
CA ARG A 149 10.36 12.62 14.55
C ARG A 149 9.83 12.11 13.24
N VAL A 150 9.04 11.05 13.32
CA VAL A 150 8.15 10.61 12.23
C VAL A 150 6.74 10.48 12.79
N ILE A 151 5.77 10.96 12.03
CA ILE A 151 4.37 10.92 12.43
C ILE A 151 3.84 9.49 12.49
N THR A 152 2.99 9.23 13.49
CA THR A 152 2.42 7.92 13.81
C THR A 152 0.90 8.08 13.98
N PRO A 153 0.14 8.12 12.87
CA PRO A 153 -1.31 8.29 12.90
C PRO A 153 -2.02 7.06 13.46
N TYR A 154 -3.10 7.27 14.21
CA TYR A 154 -3.94 6.17 14.72
C TYR A 154 -5.42 6.57 14.84
N ILE A 155 -6.26 5.55 14.99
CA ILE A 155 -7.68 5.67 15.31
C ILE A 155 -7.86 5.26 16.77
N ASP A 156 -8.31 6.20 17.58
CA ASP A 156 -8.77 5.93 18.94
C ASP A 156 -10.18 5.34 18.85
N LEU A 157 -10.28 4.01 18.87
CA LEU A 157 -11.53 3.30 18.66
C LEU A 157 -12.53 3.55 19.80
N LYS A 158 -12.07 3.98 20.98
CA LYS A 158 -12.95 4.34 22.10
C LYS A 158 -13.63 5.69 21.90
N LYS A 159 -12.99 6.62 21.19
CA LYS A 159 -13.51 7.98 20.98
C LYS A 159 -14.38 8.16 19.75
N ILE A 160 -14.56 7.12 18.93
CA ILE A 160 -15.42 7.19 17.74
C ILE A 160 -16.78 6.52 17.96
N THR A 161 -17.83 7.20 17.50
CA THR A 161 -19.10 6.56 17.12
C THR A 161 -18.92 5.98 15.72
N LEU A 162 -19.13 4.67 15.56
CA LEU A 162 -18.71 3.96 14.35
C LEU A 162 -19.47 4.45 13.12
N GLU A 163 -20.78 4.66 13.26
CA GLU A 163 -21.68 5.10 12.20
C GLU A 163 -21.25 6.47 11.66
N GLU A 164 -21.10 7.46 12.54
CA GLU A 164 -20.69 8.83 12.17
C GLU A 164 -19.28 8.87 11.58
N TYR A 165 -18.37 8.08 12.13
CA TYR A 165 -17.01 7.97 11.64
C TYR A 165 -17.00 7.37 10.23
N MET A 166 -17.71 6.25 10.02
CA MET A 166 -17.74 5.54 8.74
C MET A 166 -18.48 6.32 7.66
N GLU A 167 -19.59 7.00 7.96
CA GLU A 167 -20.32 7.81 6.98
C GLU A 167 -19.41 8.85 6.30
N LYS A 168 -18.62 9.57 7.12
CA LYS A 168 -17.68 10.59 6.63
C LYS A 168 -16.60 9.97 5.73
N ARG A 169 -16.05 8.81 6.10
CA ARG A 169 -14.97 8.12 5.38
C ARG A 169 -15.47 7.42 4.12
N GLN A 170 -16.63 6.77 4.16
CA GLN A 170 -17.31 6.19 3.00
C GLN A 170 -17.55 7.24 1.93
N ARG A 171 -18.05 8.42 2.31
CA ARG A 171 -18.23 9.54 1.38
C ARG A 171 -16.91 10.06 0.81
N LEU A 172 -15.91 10.30 1.67
CA LEU A 172 -14.59 10.78 1.27
C LEU A 172 -13.92 9.85 0.25
N HIS A 173 -14.00 8.54 0.50
CA HIS A 173 -13.36 7.51 -0.29
C HIS A 173 -14.25 6.95 -1.41
N ARG A 174 -15.52 7.33 -1.48
CA ARG A 174 -16.53 6.75 -2.39
C ARG A 174 -16.57 5.22 -2.27
N LEU A 175 -16.52 4.70 -1.04
CA LEU A 175 -16.43 3.26 -0.76
C LEU A 175 -17.65 2.51 -1.29
N ASP A 176 -18.86 2.99 -1.03
CA ASP A 176 -20.09 2.33 -1.48
C ASP A 176 -20.12 2.11 -2.99
N ARG A 177 -19.66 3.11 -3.77
CA ARG A 177 -19.55 2.98 -5.22
C ARG A 177 -18.52 1.93 -5.61
N ARG A 178 -17.35 1.92 -4.95
CA ARG A 178 -16.25 1.02 -5.26
C ARG A 178 -16.61 -0.42 -4.95
N GLU A 179 -17.18 -0.66 -3.77
CA GLU A 179 -17.64 -1.97 -3.32
C GLU A 179 -18.76 -2.47 -4.21
N LYS A 180 -19.79 -1.65 -4.45
CA LYS A 180 -20.86 -2.00 -5.39
C LYS A 180 -20.32 -2.40 -6.75
N ARG A 181 -19.40 -1.62 -7.32
CA ARG A 181 -18.80 -1.95 -8.62
C ARG A 181 -17.94 -3.20 -8.57
N LEU A 182 -17.30 -3.50 -7.46
CA LEU A 182 -16.51 -4.73 -7.31
C LEU A 182 -17.44 -5.95 -7.22
N HIS A 183 -18.49 -5.89 -6.39
CA HIS A 183 -19.53 -6.93 -6.27
C HIS A 183 -20.32 -7.17 -7.57
N GLU A 184 -20.54 -6.14 -8.39
CA GLU A 184 -21.14 -6.31 -9.73
C GLU A 184 -20.28 -7.16 -10.69
N ASN A 185 -19.00 -7.39 -10.38
CA ASN A 185 -18.04 -8.08 -11.25
C ASN A 185 -17.47 -9.38 -10.65
N GLY A 186 -17.98 -9.84 -9.49
CA GLY A 186 -17.57 -11.11 -8.88
C GLY A 186 -18.05 -11.24 -7.42
N ASN A 187 -17.92 -12.43 -6.86
CA ASN A 187 -18.07 -12.62 -5.41
C ASN A 187 -16.92 -11.89 -4.70
N VAL A 188 -17.18 -11.11 -3.66
CA VAL A 188 -16.12 -10.39 -2.95
C VAL A 188 -16.14 -10.81 -1.49
N GLU A 189 -15.00 -11.28 -1.00
CA GLU A 189 -14.89 -11.86 0.33
C GLU A 189 -13.75 -11.20 1.10
N PHE A 190 -14.02 -10.89 2.37
CA PHE A 190 -13.03 -10.46 3.33
C PHE A 190 -12.74 -11.64 4.26
N LEU A 191 -11.53 -12.19 4.16
CA LEU A 191 -11.15 -13.42 4.85
C LEU A 191 -9.84 -13.24 5.61
N ARG A 192 -9.71 -13.98 6.71
CA ARG A 192 -8.43 -14.16 7.40
C ARG A 192 -7.56 -15.08 6.55
N SER A 193 -6.40 -14.61 6.12
CA SER A 193 -5.44 -15.47 5.43
C SER A 193 -4.66 -16.33 6.40
N SER A 194 -4.37 -17.56 5.98
CA SER A 194 -3.57 -18.49 6.76
C SER A 194 -2.07 -18.27 6.52
N PRO A 195 -1.18 -18.72 7.43
CA PRO A 195 0.27 -18.61 7.24
C PRO A 195 0.78 -19.31 5.97
N GLU A 196 0.05 -20.29 5.46
CA GLU A 196 0.36 -21.03 4.23
C GLU A 196 0.20 -20.17 2.98
N GLU A 197 -0.58 -19.08 3.05
CA GLU A 197 -0.82 -18.16 1.92
C GLU A 197 0.27 -17.09 1.76
N MET A 198 1.31 -17.09 2.59
CA MET A 198 2.39 -16.10 2.57
C MET A 198 3.08 -15.97 1.20
N ASP A 199 3.17 -17.04 0.43
CA ASP A 199 3.77 -17.01 -0.90
C ASP A 199 2.94 -16.19 -1.89
N TYR A 200 1.61 -16.24 -1.78
CA TYR A 200 0.71 -15.39 -2.56
C TYR A 200 0.82 -13.92 -2.13
N ILE A 201 0.94 -13.68 -0.83
CA ILE A 201 1.11 -12.34 -0.25
C ILE A 201 2.41 -11.70 -0.74
N PHE A 202 3.53 -12.43 -0.72
CA PHE A 202 4.79 -11.95 -1.25
C PHE A 202 4.71 -11.66 -2.75
N LYS A 203 4.11 -12.57 -3.53
CA LYS A 203 3.90 -12.36 -4.98
C LYS A 203 3.06 -11.12 -5.27
N LEU A 204 1.98 -10.90 -4.51
CA LEU A 204 1.12 -9.73 -4.67
C LEU A 204 1.85 -8.44 -4.32
N HIS A 205 2.66 -8.47 -3.25
CA HIS A 205 3.51 -7.35 -2.87
C HIS A 205 4.55 -7.05 -3.96
N ASP A 206 5.27 -8.06 -4.45
CA ASP A 206 6.26 -7.92 -5.51
C ASP A 206 5.67 -7.36 -6.80
N LYS A 207 4.51 -7.87 -7.25
CA LYS A 207 3.80 -7.37 -8.45
C LYS A 207 3.56 -5.85 -8.37
N ARG A 208 3.17 -5.36 -7.19
CA ARG A 208 2.93 -3.92 -6.97
C ARG A 208 4.20 -3.09 -6.99
N TRP A 209 5.30 -3.64 -6.47
CA TRP A 209 6.56 -2.93 -6.31
C TRP A 209 7.54 -3.14 -7.46
N GLU A 210 7.29 -4.04 -8.40
CA GLU A 210 8.16 -4.30 -9.57
C GLU A 210 8.49 -3.02 -10.36
N LYS A 211 7.50 -2.13 -10.54
CA LYS A 211 7.66 -0.83 -11.23
C LYS A 211 7.94 0.34 -10.29
N ARG A 212 8.24 0.08 -9.01
CA ARG A 212 8.49 1.08 -7.94
C ARG A 212 9.76 0.70 -7.19
N ARG A 213 10.26 1.59 -6.33
CA ARG A 213 11.36 1.23 -5.43
C ARG A 213 10.76 0.83 -4.09
N ASP A 214 10.73 -0.47 -3.80
CA ASP A 214 10.39 -0.94 -2.46
C ASP A 214 11.46 -0.46 -1.47
N THR A 215 11.01 0.04 -0.32
CA THR A 215 11.86 0.47 0.78
C THR A 215 11.59 -0.32 2.06
N SER A 216 10.62 -1.24 2.04
CA SER A 216 10.26 -2.09 3.18
C SER A 216 11.15 -3.32 3.30
N GLY A 217 11.60 -3.89 2.18
CA GLY A 217 12.38 -5.13 2.18
C GLY A 217 11.54 -6.39 2.44
N PHE A 218 10.20 -6.26 2.50
CA PHE A 218 9.25 -7.31 2.86
C PHE A 218 9.40 -8.60 2.04
N THR A 219 9.87 -8.49 0.79
CA THR A 219 10.02 -9.62 -0.14
C THR A 219 11.46 -10.03 -0.40
N ASN A 220 12.43 -9.50 0.35
CA ASN A 220 13.80 -10.01 0.31
C ASN A 220 13.86 -11.42 0.92
N GLU A 221 14.71 -12.31 0.41
CA GLU A 221 14.69 -13.74 0.79
C GLU A 221 14.80 -13.99 2.31
N LYS A 222 15.75 -13.34 3.00
CA LYS A 222 15.86 -13.47 4.48
C LYS A 222 14.65 -12.92 5.24
N GLU A 223 13.99 -11.91 4.70
CA GLU A 223 12.82 -11.27 5.29
C GLU A 223 11.58 -12.15 5.10
N LYS A 224 11.47 -12.89 3.99
CA LYS A 224 10.35 -13.81 3.76
C LYS A 224 10.25 -14.87 4.85
N GLU A 225 11.37 -15.47 5.24
CA GLU A 225 11.38 -16.48 6.32
C GLU A 225 10.96 -15.88 7.66
N PHE A 226 11.45 -14.69 7.98
CA PHE A 226 11.06 -13.94 9.16
C PHE A 226 9.54 -13.64 9.17
N TYR A 227 8.97 -13.09 8.11
CA TYR A 227 7.53 -12.81 8.07
C TYR A 227 6.67 -14.08 8.03
N ARG A 228 7.18 -15.19 7.47
CA ARG A 228 6.49 -16.50 7.56
C ARG A 228 6.49 -17.03 8.98
N SER A 229 7.58 -16.89 9.73
CA SER A 229 7.63 -17.38 11.11
C SER A 229 6.70 -16.57 12.02
N LEU A 230 6.69 -15.26 11.85
CA LEU A 230 5.76 -14.36 12.54
C LEU A 230 4.30 -14.62 12.21
N ALA A 231 3.98 -14.96 10.95
CA ALA A 231 2.61 -15.29 10.55
C ALA A 231 2.02 -16.47 11.34
N LYS A 232 2.87 -17.38 11.83
CA LYS A 232 2.44 -18.53 12.64
C LYS A 232 2.07 -18.16 14.08
N ILE A 233 2.49 -16.99 14.56
CA ILE A 233 2.15 -16.50 15.90
C ILE A 233 0.70 -16.00 15.88
N THR A 234 -0.25 -16.85 16.23
CA THR A 234 -1.69 -16.54 16.15
C THR A 234 -2.38 -16.49 17.52
N SER A 235 -1.63 -16.69 18.60
CA SER A 235 -2.12 -16.72 19.98
C SER A 235 -1.13 -16.05 20.94
N GLY A 236 -1.52 -15.85 22.19
CA GLY A 236 -0.72 -15.12 23.18
C GLY A 236 -0.89 -13.60 23.12
N SER A 237 0.10 -12.91 23.67
CA SER A 237 0.11 -11.45 23.85
C SER A 237 0.30 -10.71 22.53
N LEU A 238 1.19 -11.24 21.68
CA LEU A 238 1.38 -10.87 20.29
C LEU A 238 0.60 -11.84 19.40
N LYS A 239 -0.21 -11.34 18.47
CA LYS A 239 -0.84 -12.15 17.42
C LYS A 239 -0.67 -11.49 16.08
N THR A 240 -0.09 -12.20 15.12
CA THR A 240 -0.09 -11.80 13.73
C THR A 240 -1.46 -12.06 13.12
N GLN A 241 -1.93 -11.07 12.38
CA GLN A 241 -3.25 -11.02 11.79
C GLN A 241 -3.11 -10.59 10.34
N ILE A 242 -3.36 -11.53 9.42
CA ILE A 242 -3.32 -11.28 7.99
C ILE A 242 -4.74 -11.34 7.47
N ASP A 243 -5.25 -10.21 6.98
CA ASP A 243 -6.60 -10.12 6.42
C ASP A 243 -6.51 -9.79 4.93
N SER A 244 -7.33 -10.45 4.12
CA SER A 244 -7.25 -10.39 2.66
C SER A 244 -8.61 -10.15 2.03
N LEU A 245 -8.60 -9.44 0.91
CA LEU A 245 -9.77 -9.20 0.07
C LEU A 245 -9.64 -10.06 -1.18
N TYR A 246 -10.64 -10.91 -1.40
CA TYR A 246 -10.73 -11.78 -2.57
C TYR A 246 -11.81 -11.27 -3.51
N ILE A 247 -11.61 -11.50 -4.80
CA ILE A 247 -12.69 -11.50 -5.79
C ILE A 247 -12.73 -12.87 -6.45
N ASN A 248 -13.85 -13.57 -6.26
CA ASN A 248 -13.97 -15.01 -6.42
C ASN A 248 -12.85 -15.67 -5.59
N ASP A 249 -11.92 -16.39 -6.20
CA ASP A 249 -10.82 -17.08 -5.50
C ASP A 249 -9.47 -16.32 -5.58
N THR A 250 -9.45 -15.10 -6.14
CA THR A 250 -8.21 -14.34 -6.35
C THR A 250 -8.02 -13.27 -5.28
N MET A 251 -6.93 -13.37 -4.51
CA MET A 251 -6.50 -12.34 -3.57
C MET A 251 -6.09 -11.06 -4.31
N ILE A 252 -6.80 -9.96 -4.08
CA ILE A 252 -6.55 -8.65 -4.70
C ILE A 252 -6.02 -7.61 -3.73
N ALA A 253 -6.10 -7.85 -2.43
CA ALA A 253 -5.43 -7.06 -1.39
C ALA A 253 -5.18 -7.89 -0.13
N PHE A 254 -4.17 -7.50 0.64
CA PHE A 254 -3.88 -8.04 1.96
C PHE A 254 -3.43 -6.94 2.92
N ASN A 255 -3.66 -7.16 4.20
CA ASN A 255 -3.15 -6.38 5.31
C ASN A 255 -2.46 -7.34 6.28
N TYR A 256 -1.15 -7.22 6.40
CA TYR A 256 -0.35 -7.94 7.38
C TYR A 256 -0.21 -7.01 8.60
N GLY A 257 -0.73 -7.42 9.74
CA GLY A 257 -0.70 -6.62 10.96
C GLY A 257 -0.51 -7.44 12.23
N PHE A 258 -0.37 -6.72 13.35
CA PHE A 258 -0.17 -7.31 14.68
C PHE A 258 -1.24 -6.85 15.64
N ASN A 259 -1.71 -7.76 16.47
CA ASN A 259 -2.53 -7.44 17.63
C ASN A 259 -1.66 -7.62 18.89
N CYS A 260 -1.64 -6.60 19.74
CA CYS A 260 -0.92 -6.62 21.01
C CYS A 260 -1.75 -5.91 22.07
N ARG A 261 -2.31 -6.66 23.03
CA ARG A 261 -3.10 -6.17 24.18
C ARG A 261 -4.08 -5.03 23.85
N GLY A 262 -4.88 -5.21 22.80
CA GLY A 262 -5.91 -4.23 22.39
C GLY A 262 -5.41 -3.11 21.48
N ARG A 263 -4.16 -3.14 21.01
CA ARG A 263 -3.70 -2.35 19.86
C ARG A 263 -3.60 -3.26 18.64
N TYR A 264 -4.32 -2.93 17.57
CA TYR A 264 -4.05 -3.48 16.25
C TYR A 264 -3.13 -2.53 15.48
N LEU A 265 -2.02 -3.04 14.93
CA LEU A 265 -1.05 -2.30 14.14
C LEU A 265 -1.05 -2.82 12.70
N GLY A 266 -1.48 -1.97 11.77
CA GLY A 266 -1.37 -2.25 10.33
C GLY A 266 0.07 -2.08 9.85
N TYR A 267 0.74 -3.19 9.55
CA TYR A 267 2.18 -3.20 9.28
C TYR A 267 2.50 -3.11 7.77
N VAL A 268 1.98 -4.05 6.97
CA VAL A 268 2.11 -4.04 5.51
C VAL A 268 0.74 -4.11 4.84
N LEU A 269 0.42 -3.11 4.01
CA LEU A 269 -0.78 -3.08 3.17
C LEU A 269 -0.39 -3.27 1.69
N GLY A 270 -0.79 -4.40 1.10
CA GLY A 270 -0.58 -4.74 -0.30
C GLY A 270 -1.88 -4.82 -1.10
N TYR A 271 -1.81 -4.54 -2.40
CA TYR A 271 -2.93 -4.78 -3.32
C TYR A 271 -2.46 -4.93 -4.76
N ASP A 272 -3.29 -5.56 -5.59
CA ASP A 272 -3.06 -5.70 -7.02
C ASP A 272 -3.29 -4.36 -7.75
N ASP A 273 -2.25 -3.85 -8.40
CA ASP A 273 -2.30 -2.58 -9.15
C ASP A 273 -3.28 -2.63 -10.35
N ASP A 274 -3.69 -3.83 -10.81
CA ASP A 274 -4.74 -4.00 -11.82
C ASP A 274 -6.12 -3.61 -11.27
N PHE A 275 -6.34 -3.81 -9.97
CA PHE A 275 -7.59 -3.52 -9.26
C PHE A 275 -7.61 -2.12 -8.62
N GLU A 276 -6.56 -1.32 -8.79
CA GLU A 276 -6.38 0.01 -8.18
C GLU A 276 -7.61 0.94 -8.31
N THR A 277 -8.33 0.85 -9.44
CA THR A 277 -9.54 1.66 -9.69
C THR A 277 -10.65 1.41 -8.67
N PHE A 278 -10.80 0.17 -8.20
CA PHE A 278 -11.72 -0.20 -7.12
C PHE A 278 -11.17 0.15 -5.73
N SER A 279 -9.88 0.45 -5.63
CA SER A 279 -9.18 0.76 -4.36
C SER A 279 -9.36 -0.32 -3.29
N PRO A 280 -9.01 -1.59 -3.60
CA PRO A 280 -9.22 -2.73 -2.70
C PRO A 280 -8.53 -2.54 -1.34
N GLY A 281 -7.37 -1.88 -1.28
CA GLY A 281 -6.71 -1.57 0.00
C GLY A 281 -7.56 -0.70 0.95
N ARG A 282 -8.35 0.26 0.43
CA ARG A 282 -9.24 1.07 1.28
C ARG A 282 -10.48 0.29 1.73
N ILE A 283 -10.99 -0.59 0.88
CA ILE A 283 -12.09 -1.50 1.23
C ILE A 283 -11.61 -2.42 2.36
N LEU A 284 -10.42 -3.01 2.20
CA LEU A 284 -9.80 -3.87 3.20
C LEU A 284 -9.54 -3.15 4.53
N GLU A 285 -9.04 -1.91 4.51
CA GLU A 285 -8.89 -1.09 5.72
C GLU A 285 -10.23 -0.81 6.40
N LYS A 286 -11.28 -0.47 5.63
CA LYS A 286 -12.63 -0.28 6.17
C LYS A 286 -13.10 -1.52 6.91
N GLU A 287 -13.04 -2.69 6.29
CA GLU A 287 -13.42 -3.97 6.91
C GLU A 287 -12.59 -4.25 8.16
N LYS A 288 -11.29 -3.97 8.12
CA LYS A 288 -10.42 -4.17 9.28
C LYS A 288 -10.75 -3.24 10.44
N ILE A 289 -11.06 -1.96 10.17
CA ILE A 289 -11.47 -1.01 11.20
C ILE A 289 -12.80 -1.46 11.83
N LEU A 290 -13.76 -1.91 11.02
CA LEU A 290 -15.02 -2.47 11.51
C LEU A 290 -14.75 -3.68 12.43
N GLN A 291 -13.93 -4.63 12.00
CA GLN A 291 -13.56 -5.81 12.79
C GLN A 291 -12.94 -5.41 14.14
N CYS A 292 -11.97 -4.49 14.14
CA CYS A 292 -11.33 -4.01 15.37
C CYS A 292 -12.31 -3.27 16.29
N LYS A 293 -13.27 -2.50 15.74
CA LYS A 293 -14.27 -1.78 16.55
C LYS A 293 -15.25 -2.73 17.23
N TYR A 294 -15.63 -3.82 16.57
CA TYR A 294 -16.49 -4.87 17.16
C TYR A 294 -15.72 -5.83 18.06
N GLY A 295 -14.39 -5.88 17.95
CA GLY A 295 -13.51 -6.65 18.81
C GLY A 295 -13.15 -5.93 20.11
N ASN A 296 -12.03 -6.35 20.71
CA ASN A 296 -11.52 -5.80 21.97
C ASN A 296 -10.45 -4.72 21.74
N GLU A 297 -10.20 -4.35 20.49
CA GLU A 297 -9.21 -3.36 20.12
C GLU A 297 -9.66 -1.95 20.52
N ARG A 298 -8.74 -1.22 21.13
CA ARG A 298 -8.91 0.16 21.60
C ARG A 298 -8.23 1.14 20.66
N VAL A 299 -7.18 0.68 19.97
CA VAL A 299 -6.37 1.48 19.05
C VAL A 299 -6.21 0.72 17.75
N PHE A 300 -6.52 1.37 16.64
CA PHE A 300 -6.07 0.96 15.32
C PHE A 300 -4.91 1.87 14.91
N ASP A 301 -3.70 1.34 14.98
CA ASP A 301 -2.46 2.01 14.66
C ASP A 301 -2.15 1.83 13.16
N LEU A 302 -2.02 2.95 12.44
CA LEU A 302 -1.74 2.96 11.00
C LEU A 302 -0.24 2.92 10.70
N SER A 303 0.61 2.75 11.72
CA SER A 303 2.06 2.76 11.66
C SER A 303 2.67 4.09 11.21
N ILE A 304 3.98 4.23 11.34
CA ILE A 304 4.74 5.44 10.98
C ILE A 304 4.57 5.83 9.51
N GLY A 305 4.63 7.13 9.20
CA GLY A 305 4.79 7.63 7.83
C GLY A 305 3.74 8.64 7.40
N TYR A 306 4.00 9.25 6.23
CA TYR A 306 3.26 10.40 5.71
C TYR A 306 2.33 10.03 4.54
N GLU A 307 1.93 8.76 4.42
CA GLU A 307 0.98 8.33 3.41
C GLU A 307 -0.38 9.02 3.61
N THR A 308 -0.88 9.68 2.57
CA THR A 308 -2.12 10.49 2.65
C THR A 308 -3.31 9.71 3.21
N TYR A 309 -3.48 8.44 2.85
CA TYR A 309 -4.61 7.63 3.32
C TYR A 309 -4.63 7.49 4.85
N LYS A 310 -3.46 7.47 5.52
CA LYS A 310 -3.39 7.35 6.97
C LYS A 310 -4.03 8.56 7.66
N PHE A 311 -3.83 9.77 7.11
CA PHE A 311 -4.48 11.00 7.59
C PHE A 311 -5.95 11.11 7.20
N GLU A 312 -6.33 10.43 6.13
CA GLU A 312 -7.74 10.35 5.77
C GLU A 312 -8.48 9.46 6.77
N TRP A 313 -7.84 8.43 7.33
CA TRP A 313 -8.44 7.54 8.33
C TRP A 313 -8.27 8.02 9.77
N ASN A 314 -7.13 8.56 10.16
CA ASN A 314 -6.83 8.80 11.58
C ASN A 314 -7.85 9.69 12.30
N THR A 315 -7.80 9.58 13.63
CA THR A 315 -8.52 10.49 14.55
C THR A 315 -7.54 11.33 15.36
N HIS A 316 -6.36 10.77 15.63
CA HIS A 316 -5.33 11.36 16.45
C HIS A 316 -3.96 11.09 15.83
N LEU A 317 -2.94 11.76 16.36
CA LEU A 317 -1.55 11.63 15.94
C LEU A 317 -0.70 11.36 17.17
N ASP A 318 0.28 10.48 16.99
CA ASP A 318 1.45 10.34 17.85
C ASP A 318 2.71 10.54 16.99
N TYR A 319 3.89 10.45 17.61
CA TYR A 319 5.17 10.59 16.93
C TYR A 319 6.12 9.50 17.41
N THR A 320 6.87 8.93 16.48
CA THR A 320 7.97 8.04 16.80
C THR A 320 9.27 8.83 16.72
N ARG A 321 10.02 8.83 17.80
CA ARG A 321 11.26 9.57 17.99
C ARG A 321 12.47 8.71 17.64
N ARG A 322 13.47 9.38 17.09
CA ARG A 322 14.85 8.91 17.04
C ARG A 322 15.70 9.85 17.88
N MET A 323 16.34 9.30 18.91
CA MET A 323 17.21 10.05 19.83
C MET A 323 18.67 9.73 19.54
N ILE A 324 19.48 10.78 19.44
CA ILE A 324 20.92 10.67 19.14
C ILE A 324 21.72 11.41 20.20
N PHE A 325 22.54 10.69 20.94
CA PHE A 325 23.42 11.24 21.98
C PHE A 325 24.73 10.45 22.04
N SER A 326 25.69 10.92 22.83
CA SER A 326 27.02 10.30 22.88
C SER A 326 27.69 10.50 24.23
N SER A 327 28.77 9.76 24.46
CA SER A 327 29.74 10.11 25.50
C SER A 327 30.42 11.45 25.21
N ASN A 328 31.15 11.98 26.19
CA ASN A 328 31.72 13.33 26.14
C ASN A 328 33.02 13.44 25.33
N THR A 329 33.44 12.40 24.61
CA THR A 329 34.70 12.41 23.85
C THR A 329 34.55 13.11 22.50
N ILE A 330 35.66 13.63 21.97
CA ILE A 330 35.67 14.38 20.70
C ILE A 330 35.19 13.48 19.55
N ALA A 331 35.70 12.25 19.46
CA ALA A 331 35.33 11.29 18.43
C ALA A 331 33.82 11.01 18.44
N ALA A 332 33.24 10.73 19.62
CA ALA A 332 31.82 10.45 19.74
C ALA A 332 30.94 11.66 19.39
N LYS A 333 31.35 12.87 19.79
CA LYS A 333 30.67 14.13 19.40
C LYS A 333 30.64 14.37 17.89
N VAL A 334 31.73 14.06 17.18
CA VAL A 334 31.80 14.21 15.72
C VAL A 334 30.80 13.27 15.04
N ILE A 335 30.79 11.99 15.43
CA ILE A 335 29.84 11.01 14.88
C ILE A 335 28.40 11.43 15.18
N ARG A 336 28.11 11.83 16.43
CA ARG A 336 26.79 12.32 16.85
C ARG A 336 26.32 13.48 15.97
N ASN A 337 27.16 14.51 15.80
CA ASN A 337 26.82 15.67 14.96
C ASN A 337 26.55 15.28 13.51
N TRP A 338 27.36 14.38 12.94
CA TRP A 338 27.16 13.89 11.57
C TRP A 338 25.82 13.14 11.43
N LEU A 339 25.49 12.25 12.38
CA LEU A 339 24.22 11.54 12.40
C LEU A 339 23.03 12.48 12.55
N SER A 340 23.12 13.47 13.45
CA SER A 340 22.07 14.49 13.63
C SER A 340 21.84 15.30 12.36
N MET A 341 22.93 15.72 11.66
CA MET A 341 22.82 16.43 10.38
C MET A 341 22.18 15.57 9.29
N LYS A 342 22.57 14.29 9.21
CA LYS A 342 21.99 13.33 8.27
C LYS A 342 20.49 13.16 8.50
N GLU A 343 20.05 12.97 9.74
CA GLU A 343 18.62 12.81 10.03
C GLU A 343 17.83 14.09 9.78
N THR A 344 18.39 15.26 10.12
CA THR A 344 17.78 16.56 9.80
C THR A 344 17.53 16.71 8.30
N PHE A 345 18.47 16.26 7.47
CA PHE A 345 18.31 16.27 6.01
C PHE A 345 17.22 15.30 5.54
N ILE A 346 17.18 14.08 6.10
CA ILE A 346 16.16 13.07 5.78
C ILE A 346 14.76 13.57 6.16
N GLU A 347 14.61 14.17 7.33
CA GLU A 347 13.36 14.72 7.86
C GLU A 347 12.81 15.81 6.94
N ARG A 348 13.64 16.80 6.56
CA ARG A 348 13.27 17.86 5.61
C ARG A 348 12.81 17.32 4.25
N ILE A 349 13.42 16.24 3.77
CA ILE A 349 12.97 15.58 2.52
C ILE A 349 11.60 14.91 2.72
N LYS A 350 11.39 14.24 3.85
CA LYS A 350 10.15 13.52 4.16
C LYS A 350 8.96 14.44 4.37
N GLU A 351 9.16 15.62 4.96
CA GLU A 351 8.13 16.65 5.13
C GLU A 351 7.63 17.20 3.79
N ASN A 352 8.49 17.22 2.77
CA ASN A 352 8.10 17.67 1.44
C ASN A 352 7.39 16.56 0.65
N HIS A 353 6.08 16.48 0.80
CA HIS A 353 5.22 15.47 0.15
C HIS A 353 5.43 15.37 -1.37
N LYS A 354 5.69 16.49 -2.06
CA LYS A 354 5.98 16.51 -3.50
C LYS A 354 7.29 15.78 -3.82
N LEU A 355 8.33 15.95 -3.01
CA LEU A 355 9.62 15.24 -3.19
C LEU A 355 9.50 13.76 -2.87
N VAL A 356 8.74 13.39 -1.83
CA VAL A 356 8.48 11.98 -1.50
C VAL A 356 7.71 11.29 -2.62
N LEU A 357 6.63 11.91 -3.12
CA LEU A 357 5.87 11.38 -4.26
C LEU A 357 6.72 11.31 -5.53
N PHE A 358 7.54 12.33 -5.80
CA PHE A 358 8.47 12.34 -6.93
C PHE A 358 9.48 11.18 -6.83
N LYS A 359 10.11 10.98 -5.66
CA LYS A 359 11.05 9.87 -5.42
C LYS A 359 10.37 8.50 -5.59
N ARG A 360 9.18 8.32 -5.00
CA ARG A 360 8.41 7.06 -5.06
C ARG A 360 7.89 6.75 -6.46
N LYS A 361 7.36 7.73 -7.20
CA LYS A 361 6.71 7.53 -8.51
C LYS A 361 7.63 7.70 -9.71
N ASN A 362 8.56 8.65 -9.69
CA ASN A 362 9.34 9.02 -10.87
C ASN A 362 10.72 8.39 -10.88
N ILE A 363 11.44 8.37 -9.75
CA ILE A 363 12.78 7.76 -9.71
C ILE A 363 12.70 6.23 -9.82
N GLY A 364 11.72 5.60 -9.16
CA GLY A 364 11.49 4.15 -9.29
C GLY A 364 11.19 3.74 -10.74
N LYS A 365 10.29 4.48 -11.42
CA LYS A 365 9.98 4.27 -12.84
C LYS A 365 11.16 4.57 -13.74
N LEU A 366 11.91 5.64 -13.50
CA LEU A 366 13.08 5.99 -14.30
C LEU A 366 14.17 4.91 -14.18
N VAL A 367 14.44 4.43 -12.97
CA VAL A 367 15.41 3.34 -12.73
C VAL A 367 14.93 2.02 -13.32
N PHE A 368 13.64 1.70 -13.24
CA PHE A 368 13.03 0.53 -13.89
C PHE A 368 13.15 0.60 -15.42
N ILE A 369 12.76 1.73 -16.01
CA ILE A 369 12.88 2.00 -17.45
C ILE A 369 14.34 1.86 -17.89
N ILE A 370 15.28 2.49 -17.16
CA ILE A 370 16.71 2.39 -17.44
C ILE A 370 17.20 0.94 -17.32
N LYS A 371 16.85 0.23 -16.25
CA LYS A 371 17.23 -1.18 -16.05
C LYS A 371 16.68 -2.10 -17.15
N ASN A 372 15.47 -1.87 -17.64
CA ASN A 372 14.86 -2.69 -18.70
C ASN A 372 15.31 -2.29 -20.11
N ILE A 373 15.68 -1.02 -20.34
CA ILE A 373 16.37 -0.61 -21.58
C ILE A 373 17.68 -1.38 -21.77
N PHE A 374 18.40 -1.64 -20.67
CA PHE A 374 19.67 -2.38 -20.71
C PHE A 374 19.52 -3.91 -20.59
N LYS A 375 18.34 -4.42 -20.21
CA LYS A 375 18.09 -5.87 -20.05
C LYS A 375 17.28 -6.52 -21.17
N THR A 376 16.50 -5.76 -21.94
CA THR A 376 15.60 -6.33 -22.96
C THR A 376 15.69 -5.59 -24.28
N GLU A 377 16.15 -6.29 -25.32
CA GLU A 377 15.75 -6.01 -26.70
C GLU A 377 14.25 -6.35 -26.85
N SER A 378 13.35 -5.44 -26.45
CA SER A 378 11.93 -5.65 -26.77
C SER A 378 11.18 -4.35 -27.01
N LYS A 379 10.27 -4.41 -28.00
CA LYS A 379 9.41 -3.31 -28.46
C LYS A 379 8.59 -2.65 -27.34
N GLY A 380 8.38 -3.31 -26.19
CA GLY A 380 7.57 -2.82 -25.06
C GLY A 380 8.18 -1.68 -24.24
N ALA A 381 9.51 -1.62 -24.11
CA ALA A 381 10.17 -0.55 -23.35
C ALA A 381 10.11 0.81 -24.07
N ARG A 382 10.18 0.81 -25.42
CA ARG A 382 10.01 2.02 -26.24
C ARG A 382 8.59 2.57 -26.17
N SER A 383 7.57 1.71 -26.13
CA SER A 383 6.17 2.16 -26.03
C SER A 383 5.87 2.86 -24.70
N GLU A 384 6.37 2.35 -23.56
CA GLU A 384 6.14 3.01 -22.25
C GLU A 384 6.80 4.41 -22.17
N VAL A 385 7.99 4.57 -22.76
CA VAL A 385 8.69 5.88 -22.85
C VAL A 385 7.92 6.85 -23.76
N ILE A 386 7.48 6.39 -24.93
CA ILE A 386 6.66 7.19 -25.85
C ILE A 386 5.35 7.60 -25.16
N GLU A 387 4.71 6.72 -24.40
CA GLU A 387 3.48 7.01 -23.67
C GLU A 387 3.68 8.05 -22.55
N PHE A 388 4.80 7.98 -21.84
CA PHE A 388 5.19 8.99 -20.84
C PHE A 388 5.34 10.38 -21.48
N PHE A 389 6.08 10.50 -22.60
CA PHE A 389 6.23 11.77 -23.32
C PHE A 389 4.94 12.23 -23.99
N LYS A 390 4.08 11.31 -24.48
CA LYS A 390 2.73 11.64 -24.96
C LYS A 390 1.86 12.24 -23.84
N ARG A 391 1.92 11.72 -22.60
CA ARG A 391 1.20 12.30 -21.45
C ARG A 391 1.69 13.70 -21.11
N ILE A 392 3.00 13.95 -21.20
CA ILE A 392 3.56 15.29 -20.97
C ILE A 392 3.10 16.26 -22.07
N ARG A 393 3.12 15.86 -23.35
CA ARG A 393 2.67 16.71 -24.46
C ARG A 393 1.19 17.12 -24.33
N LYS A 394 0.33 16.19 -23.89
CA LYS A 394 -1.10 16.43 -23.64
C LYS A 394 -1.39 17.49 -22.57
N TYR A 395 -0.44 17.79 -21.69
CA TYR A 395 -0.57 18.84 -20.69
C TYR A 395 -0.48 20.25 -21.32
N PHE A 396 0.33 20.40 -22.37
CA PHE A 396 0.58 21.68 -23.02
C PHE A 396 -0.45 21.99 -24.12
N TYR A 397 -0.77 21.00 -24.96
CA TYR A 397 -1.74 21.16 -26.04
C TYR A 397 -2.38 19.82 -26.43
N GLU A 398 -3.71 19.79 -26.48
CA GLU A 398 -4.49 18.65 -26.97
C GLU A 398 -5.67 19.18 -27.80
N ASN A 399 -5.83 18.65 -29.01
CA ASN A 399 -6.95 18.95 -29.90
C ASN A 399 -7.51 17.63 -30.40
N GLU A 400 -8.58 17.16 -29.76
CA GLU A 400 -9.20 15.87 -30.08
C GLU A 400 -10.67 16.09 -30.48
N ARG A 401 -11.05 15.43 -31.57
CA ARG A 401 -12.37 15.55 -32.21
C ARG A 401 -12.99 14.18 -32.38
N TYR A 402 -14.25 14.06 -31.98
CA TYR A 402 -15.00 12.82 -32.00
C TYR A 402 -16.34 13.02 -32.69
N LEU A 403 -16.76 12.03 -33.46
CA LEU A 403 -18.09 11.91 -34.01
C LEU A 403 -18.85 10.87 -33.20
N VAL A 404 -20.06 11.22 -32.79
CA VAL A 404 -20.98 10.24 -32.20
C VAL A 404 -22.02 9.87 -33.23
N TYR A 405 -22.04 8.60 -33.57
CA TYR A 405 -23.02 7.96 -34.44
C TYR A 405 -24.15 7.37 -33.61
N LYS A 406 -25.34 7.33 -34.21
CA LYS A 406 -26.52 6.66 -33.65
C LYS A 406 -27.22 5.80 -34.70
N MET A 407 -27.90 4.76 -34.23
CA MET A 407 -28.80 3.92 -35.02
C MET A 407 -29.99 3.49 -34.17
N GLU A 408 -31.20 3.55 -34.72
CA GLU A 408 -32.39 3.03 -34.04
C GLU A 408 -32.39 1.49 -34.14
N LYS A 409 -32.76 0.80 -33.05
CA LYS A 409 -32.72 -0.67 -32.93
C LYS A 409 -33.50 -1.38 -34.04
N LYS A 410 -34.60 -0.78 -34.50
CA LYS A 410 -35.41 -1.29 -35.62
C LYS A 410 -34.66 -1.33 -36.96
N ASN A 411 -33.60 -0.54 -37.11
CA ASN A 411 -32.79 -0.47 -38.32
C ASN A 411 -31.56 -1.38 -38.25
N VAL A 412 -31.33 -2.07 -37.12
CA VAL A 412 -30.23 -3.05 -37.02
C VAL A 412 -30.56 -4.25 -37.92
N PRO A 413 -29.70 -4.60 -38.89
CA PRO A 413 -29.92 -5.75 -39.77
C PRO A 413 -30.09 -7.06 -38.99
N ASP A 414 -31.02 -7.91 -39.41
CA ASP A 414 -31.13 -9.28 -38.90
C ASP A 414 -30.11 -10.17 -39.60
N LEU A 415 -29.10 -10.63 -38.84
CA LEU A 415 -28.06 -11.52 -39.34
C LEU A 415 -28.41 -12.97 -38.98
N PRO A 416 -28.37 -13.92 -39.94
CA PRO A 416 -28.52 -15.34 -39.65
C PRO A 416 -27.33 -15.84 -38.82
N ASP A 417 -27.62 -16.61 -37.76
CA ASP A 417 -26.65 -17.23 -36.83
C ASP A 417 -25.38 -16.39 -36.57
N SER A 418 -25.58 -15.23 -35.94
CA SER A 418 -24.47 -14.42 -35.44
C SER A 418 -23.64 -15.20 -34.41
N GLU A 419 -22.33 -15.01 -34.47
CA GLU A 419 -21.36 -15.45 -33.46
C GLU A 419 -21.92 -15.26 -32.03
N GLU A 420 -21.94 -16.33 -31.23
CA GLU A 420 -22.47 -16.28 -29.87
C GLU A 420 -21.48 -15.52 -28.98
N PHE A 421 -21.91 -14.36 -28.47
CA PHE A 421 -21.11 -13.56 -27.54
C PHE A 421 -21.47 -13.86 -26.09
N ILE A 422 -20.45 -14.10 -25.28
CA ILE A 422 -20.57 -14.33 -23.84
C ILE A 422 -20.13 -13.07 -23.09
N GLU A 423 -20.82 -12.74 -21.99
CA GLU A 423 -20.42 -11.64 -21.11
C GLU A 423 -19.10 -11.99 -20.40
N LEU A 424 -18.12 -11.10 -20.50
CA LEU A 424 -16.82 -11.25 -19.86
C LEU A 424 -16.96 -11.07 -18.35
N THR A 425 -16.62 -12.09 -17.58
CA THR A 425 -16.40 -11.96 -16.13
C THR A 425 -14.92 -11.70 -15.81
N ILE A 426 -14.65 -11.22 -14.59
CA ILE A 426 -13.27 -11.11 -14.09
C ILE A 426 -12.59 -12.49 -14.06
N ASN A 427 -13.33 -13.55 -13.74
CA ASN A 427 -12.80 -14.91 -13.72
C ASN A 427 -12.38 -15.38 -15.13
N ASP A 428 -13.15 -15.05 -16.16
CA ASP A 428 -12.79 -15.39 -17.54
C ASP A 428 -11.53 -14.64 -17.98
N ALA A 429 -11.45 -13.34 -17.67
CA ALA A 429 -10.25 -12.55 -17.94
C ALA A 429 -9.01 -13.11 -17.24
N MET A 430 -9.15 -13.63 -16.01
CA MET A 430 -8.06 -14.22 -15.24
C MET A 430 -7.54 -15.55 -15.78
N LYS A 431 -8.35 -16.30 -16.55
CA LYS A 431 -7.92 -17.57 -17.18
C LYS A 431 -6.95 -17.36 -18.34
N SER A 432 -6.94 -16.17 -18.95
CA SER A 432 -6.03 -15.83 -20.05
C SER A 432 -4.77 -15.14 -19.55
N SER A 433 -3.62 -15.78 -19.68
CA SER A 433 -2.33 -15.25 -19.24
C SER A 433 -1.93 -13.96 -19.95
N GLU A 434 -2.27 -13.81 -21.23
CA GLU A 434 -2.06 -12.58 -22.01
C GLU A 434 -2.91 -11.43 -21.46
N ILE A 435 -4.20 -11.68 -21.21
CA ILE A 435 -5.09 -10.67 -20.64
C ILE A 435 -4.61 -10.24 -19.25
N VAL A 436 -4.25 -11.19 -18.39
CA VAL A 436 -3.74 -10.92 -17.04
C VAL A 436 -2.47 -10.08 -17.08
N SER A 437 -1.53 -10.39 -17.98
CA SER A 437 -0.23 -9.72 -18.01
C SER A 437 -0.26 -8.31 -18.59
N ILE A 438 -1.21 -7.99 -19.48
CA ILE A 438 -1.20 -6.73 -20.25
C ILE A 438 -2.46 -5.88 -20.05
N HIS A 439 -3.63 -6.49 -19.95
CA HIS A 439 -4.90 -5.81 -20.18
C HIS A 439 -5.82 -5.73 -18.95
N MET A 440 -5.52 -6.46 -17.87
CA MET A 440 -6.38 -6.56 -16.70
C MET A 440 -6.72 -5.20 -16.07
N LYS A 441 -5.73 -4.30 -15.95
CA LYS A 441 -5.94 -2.94 -15.45
C LYS A 441 -6.98 -2.14 -16.26
N ASP A 442 -7.02 -2.32 -17.57
CA ASP A 442 -7.97 -1.62 -18.44
C ASP A 442 -9.38 -2.23 -18.37
N ILE A 443 -9.46 -3.57 -18.31
CA ILE A 443 -10.69 -4.32 -18.03
C ILE A 443 -11.34 -3.81 -16.73
N CYS A 444 -10.58 -3.80 -15.63
CA CYS A 444 -11.03 -3.28 -14.34
C CYS A 444 -11.51 -1.83 -14.42
N ARG A 445 -10.82 -0.98 -15.18
CA ARG A 445 -11.22 0.42 -15.37
C ARG A 445 -12.56 0.55 -16.11
N LYS A 446 -12.76 -0.23 -17.17
CA LYS A 446 -14.01 -0.24 -17.95
C LYS A 446 -15.17 -0.76 -17.10
N MET A 447 -14.98 -1.88 -16.40
CA MET A 447 -15.95 -2.45 -15.47
C MET A 447 -16.34 -1.47 -14.35
N TYR A 448 -15.37 -0.81 -13.71
CA TYR A 448 -15.66 0.26 -12.74
C TYR A 448 -16.43 1.45 -13.36
N GLY A 449 -16.17 1.72 -14.64
CA GLY A 449 -16.91 2.67 -15.45
C GLY A 449 -18.37 2.30 -15.68
N GLY A 450 -18.76 1.05 -15.38
CA GLY A 450 -20.07 0.46 -15.62
C GLY A 450 -20.20 -0.17 -17.00
N TYR A 451 -19.10 -0.43 -17.70
CA TYR A 451 -19.14 -1.16 -18.96
C TYR A 451 -19.23 -2.67 -18.72
N LYS A 452 -19.99 -3.37 -19.56
CA LYS A 452 -20.02 -4.83 -19.66
C LYS A 452 -19.25 -5.25 -20.91
N GLY A 453 -18.28 -6.14 -20.76
CA GLY A 453 -17.50 -6.69 -21.87
C GLY A 453 -18.16 -7.94 -22.44
N TYR A 454 -18.00 -8.20 -23.73
CA TYR A 454 -18.50 -9.39 -24.40
C TYR A 454 -17.50 -9.89 -25.42
N TYR A 455 -17.34 -11.20 -25.55
CA TYR A 455 -16.38 -11.83 -26.45
C TYR A 455 -16.99 -13.06 -27.14
N PRO A 456 -16.49 -13.47 -28.32
CA PRO A 456 -16.95 -14.70 -28.98
C PRO A 456 -16.69 -15.93 -28.10
N LYS A 457 -17.70 -16.79 -27.94
CA LYS A 457 -17.68 -17.96 -27.05
C LYS A 457 -16.39 -18.78 -27.07
N ASP A 458 -15.83 -19.02 -28.26
CA ASP A 458 -14.66 -19.88 -28.45
C ASP A 458 -13.35 -19.11 -28.71
N ASN A 459 -13.33 -17.77 -28.56
CA ASN A 459 -12.18 -16.94 -28.90
C ASN A 459 -12.02 -15.73 -27.96
N LEU A 460 -11.67 -16.02 -26.70
CA LEU A 460 -11.32 -14.99 -25.72
C LEU A 460 -9.91 -14.42 -25.97
N ALA A 461 -9.87 -13.32 -26.71
CA ALA A 461 -8.70 -12.45 -26.85
C ALA A 461 -9.11 -10.99 -26.60
N TYR A 462 -8.22 -10.17 -26.05
CA TYR A 462 -8.58 -8.83 -25.58
C TYR A 462 -9.14 -7.93 -26.71
N GLU A 463 -8.55 -8.03 -27.90
CA GLU A 463 -8.95 -7.35 -29.12
C GLU A 463 -10.38 -7.71 -29.58
N ASN A 464 -10.85 -8.91 -29.23
CA ASN A 464 -12.18 -9.41 -29.58
C ASN A 464 -13.24 -9.01 -28.55
N ILE A 465 -12.86 -8.40 -27.42
CA ILE A 465 -13.79 -7.97 -26.38
C ILE A 465 -14.41 -6.63 -26.76
N PHE A 466 -15.68 -6.62 -27.15
CA PHE A 466 -16.41 -5.36 -27.28
C PHE A 466 -17.07 -4.97 -25.95
N TRP A 467 -17.27 -3.67 -25.73
CA TRP A 467 -17.74 -3.14 -24.45
C TRP A 467 -19.02 -2.37 -24.62
N THR A 468 -20.02 -2.59 -23.78
CA THR A 468 -21.30 -1.88 -23.82
C THR A 468 -21.57 -1.11 -22.53
N ASN A 469 -22.35 -0.04 -22.63
CA ASN A 469 -22.85 0.73 -21.49
C ASN A 469 -24.26 1.24 -21.80
N ASP A 470 -25.22 0.92 -20.94
CA ASP A 470 -26.64 1.25 -21.09
C ASP A 470 -27.04 2.58 -20.43
N LYS A 471 -26.12 3.20 -19.67
CA LYS A 471 -26.40 4.40 -18.86
C LYS A 471 -25.68 5.64 -19.37
N VAL A 472 -24.48 5.47 -19.93
CA VAL A 472 -23.64 6.59 -20.33
C VAL A 472 -22.93 6.37 -21.66
N LEU A 473 -22.78 7.44 -22.43
CA LEU A 473 -21.75 7.57 -23.44
C LEU A 473 -20.51 8.17 -22.78
N ARG A 474 -19.39 7.46 -22.83
CA ARG A 474 -18.12 7.95 -22.28
C ARG A 474 -17.02 7.87 -23.32
N ILE A 475 -16.28 8.97 -23.48
CA ILE A 475 -15.07 9.01 -24.30
C ILE A 475 -13.90 9.32 -23.37
N ASP A 476 -13.22 8.27 -22.91
CA ASP A 476 -12.22 8.35 -21.84
C ASP A 476 -11.06 9.27 -22.20
N ARG A 477 -10.62 9.23 -23.46
CA ARG A 477 -9.50 10.03 -23.99
C ARG A 477 -9.70 11.54 -23.79
N ILE A 478 -10.95 11.99 -23.98
CA ILE A 478 -11.34 13.38 -23.77
C ILE A 478 -12.04 13.63 -22.42
N SER A 479 -12.20 12.62 -21.56
CA SER A 479 -12.97 12.74 -20.31
C SER A 479 -14.41 13.22 -20.51
N TYR A 480 -15.02 12.93 -21.66
CA TYR A 480 -16.41 13.24 -21.94
C TYR A 480 -17.32 12.17 -21.34
N LEU A 481 -18.42 12.61 -20.70
CA LEU A 481 -19.43 11.75 -20.10
C LEU A 481 -20.80 12.37 -20.35
N GLU A 482 -21.70 11.60 -20.93
CA GLU A 482 -23.10 11.96 -21.11
C GLU A 482 -23.97 10.83 -20.59
N GLN A 483 -24.94 11.17 -19.74
CA GLN A 483 -25.94 10.21 -19.27
C GLN A 483 -27.11 10.14 -20.25
N PHE A 484 -27.51 8.93 -20.61
CA PHE A 484 -28.63 8.74 -21.51
C PHE A 484 -29.96 9.09 -20.83
N LYS A 485 -30.78 9.90 -21.51
CA LYS A 485 -32.15 10.24 -21.08
C LYS A 485 -33.20 9.23 -21.56
N LYS A 486 -32.87 8.45 -22.60
CA LYS A 486 -33.73 7.44 -23.22
C LYS A 486 -33.07 6.07 -23.08
N SER A 487 -33.83 5.00 -23.33
CA SER A 487 -33.30 3.64 -23.36
C SER A 487 -32.31 3.52 -24.52
N SER A 488 -31.02 3.58 -24.19
CA SER A 488 -29.92 3.68 -25.15
C SER A 488 -28.79 2.76 -24.72
N VAL A 489 -27.94 2.38 -25.66
CA VAL A 489 -26.72 1.62 -25.38
C VAL A 489 -25.60 2.18 -26.21
N HIS A 490 -24.44 2.32 -25.59
CA HIS A 490 -23.22 2.68 -26.29
C HIS A 490 -22.26 1.51 -26.29
N PHE A 491 -21.65 1.21 -27.44
CA PHE A 491 -20.59 0.20 -27.51
C PHE A 491 -19.25 0.74 -28.03
N LYS A 492 -18.18 0.01 -27.71
CA LYS A 492 -16.77 0.29 -28.04
C LYS A 492 -16.04 -0.99 -28.45
N ASN A 493 -14.87 -0.81 -29.06
CA ASN A 493 -13.95 -1.87 -29.48
C ASN A 493 -14.58 -2.80 -30.52
N TRP A 494 -14.74 -2.28 -31.74
CA TRP A 494 -15.29 -2.96 -32.90
C TRP A 494 -14.36 -2.73 -34.10
N ASN A 495 -14.49 -3.57 -35.12
CA ASN A 495 -13.79 -3.48 -36.39
C ASN A 495 -14.71 -3.92 -37.54
N GLU A 496 -14.23 -3.86 -38.77
CA GLU A 496 -14.96 -4.28 -39.97
C GLU A 496 -15.52 -5.70 -39.87
N GLY A 497 -14.73 -6.64 -39.35
CA GLY A 497 -15.10 -8.05 -39.27
C GLY A 497 -16.20 -8.37 -38.24
N ASN A 498 -16.42 -7.51 -37.24
CA ASN A 498 -17.34 -7.80 -36.14
C ASN A 498 -18.45 -6.76 -35.89
N LEU A 499 -18.43 -5.59 -36.56
CA LEU A 499 -19.40 -4.51 -36.32
C LEU A 499 -20.86 -4.99 -36.46
N SER A 500 -21.16 -5.71 -37.54
CA SER A 500 -22.51 -6.23 -37.82
C SER A 500 -22.94 -7.26 -36.76
N ALA A 501 -22.05 -8.18 -36.40
CA ALA A 501 -22.30 -9.20 -35.36
C ALA A 501 -22.54 -8.55 -33.98
N ILE A 502 -21.76 -7.53 -33.62
CA ILE A 502 -21.95 -6.74 -32.38
C ILE A 502 -23.31 -6.06 -32.40
N CYS A 503 -23.70 -5.40 -33.50
CA CYS A 503 -24.99 -4.74 -33.61
C CYS A 503 -26.15 -5.73 -33.41
N SER A 504 -26.07 -6.92 -34.04
CA SER A 504 -27.06 -7.99 -33.85
C SER A 504 -27.11 -8.49 -32.40
N SER A 505 -25.95 -8.73 -31.78
CA SER A 505 -25.86 -9.11 -30.36
C SER A 505 -26.48 -8.06 -29.43
N VAL A 506 -26.18 -6.78 -29.66
CA VAL A 506 -26.77 -5.66 -28.92
C VAL A 506 -28.28 -5.60 -29.14
N LYS A 507 -28.79 -5.85 -30.35
CA LYS A 507 -30.24 -5.93 -30.64
C LYS A 507 -30.90 -7.05 -29.84
N LYS A 508 -30.26 -8.22 -29.73
CA LYS A 508 -30.78 -9.39 -29.00
C LYS A 508 -30.75 -9.19 -27.48
N ASN A 509 -29.63 -8.70 -26.94
CA ASN A 509 -29.36 -8.69 -25.51
C ASN A 509 -29.72 -7.38 -24.79
N SER A 510 -29.83 -6.26 -25.52
CA SER A 510 -30.17 -4.95 -24.94
C SER A 510 -31.63 -4.57 -25.15
N LYS A 511 -32.24 -4.00 -24.10
CA LYS A 511 -33.57 -3.35 -24.18
C LYS A 511 -33.52 -1.95 -24.81
N ALA A 512 -32.34 -1.45 -25.16
CA ALA A 512 -32.13 -0.13 -25.74
C ALA A 512 -32.89 0.07 -27.06
N ARG A 513 -33.48 1.26 -27.25
CA ARG A 513 -34.08 1.68 -28.51
C ARG A 513 -33.06 2.27 -29.47
N THR A 514 -32.00 2.87 -28.96
CA THR A 514 -30.99 3.54 -29.78
C THR A 514 -29.59 3.06 -29.41
N VAL A 515 -28.78 2.77 -30.41
CA VAL A 515 -27.38 2.33 -30.29
C VAL A 515 -26.47 3.49 -30.64
N TYR A 516 -25.46 3.75 -29.82
CA TYR A 516 -24.49 4.84 -29.99
C TYR A 516 -23.06 4.34 -30.11
N VAL A 517 -22.29 4.94 -31.01
CA VAL A 517 -20.86 4.66 -31.20
C VAL A 517 -20.13 5.98 -31.27
N ALA A 518 -18.95 6.08 -30.65
CA ALA A 518 -18.10 7.25 -30.76
C ALA A 518 -16.79 6.87 -31.45
N ILE A 519 -16.42 7.62 -32.50
CA ILE A 519 -15.16 7.44 -33.24
C ILE A 519 -14.39 8.76 -33.32
N GLU A 520 -13.09 8.69 -33.56
CA GLU A 520 -12.29 9.88 -33.85
C GLU A 520 -12.70 10.46 -35.20
N GLU A 521 -12.78 11.79 -35.33
CA GLU A 521 -13.27 12.44 -36.56
C GLU A 521 -12.38 12.14 -37.78
N GLY A 522 -11.10 11.82 -37.56
CA GLY A 522 -10.16 11.42 -38.61
C GLY A 522 -10.24 9.94 -39.05
N ALA A 523 -11.06 9.12 -38.39
CA ALA A 523 -11.16 7.68 -38.61
C ALA A 523 -12.01 7.36 -39.86
N LYS A 524 -11.41 7.56 -41.05
CA LYS A 524 -12.12 7.48 -42.34
C LYS A 524 -12.74 6.10 -42.61
N THR A 525 -12.03 5.03 -42.31
CA THR A 525 -12.49 3.65 -42.52
C THR A 525 -13.68 3.35 -41.62
N GLU A 526 -13.57 3.67 -40.34
CA GLU A 526 -14.62 3.48 -39.34
C GLU A 526 -15.86 4.30 -39.66
N LYS A 527 -15.68 5.52 -40.19
CA LYS A 527 -16.79 6.33 -40.69
C LYS A 527 -17.55 5.62 -41.82
N ALA A 528 -16.84 5.15 -42.84
CA ALA A 528 -17.46 4.47 -43.98
C ALA A 528 -18.23 3.22 -43.54
N LEU A 529 -17.64 2.41 -42.65
CA LEU A 529 -18.26 1.20 -42.12
C LEU A 529 -19.54 1.48 -41.31
N LEU A 530 -19.52 2.51 -40.46
CA LEU A 530 -20.72 2.90 -39.71
C LEU A 530 -21.84 3.39 -40.63
N GLU A 531 -21.51 4.20 -41.63
CA GLU A 531 -22.48 4.72 -42.61
C GLU A 531 -23.07 3.58 -43.48
N GLU A 532 -22.26 2.59 -43.88
CA GLU A 532 -22.69 1.40 -44.63
C GLU A 532 -23.68 0.53 -43.84
N VAL A 533 -23.44 0.33 -42.54
CA VAL A 533 -24.33 -0.44 -41.64
C VAL A 533 -25.60 0.35 -41.27
N GLY A 534 -25.67 1.64 -41.61
CA GLY A 534 -26.86 2.48 -41.43
C GLY A 534 -26.85 3.38 -40.19
N PHE A 535 -25.68 3.61 -39.58
CA PHE A 535 -25.53 4.65 -38.57
C PHE A 535 -25.51 6.04 -39.20
N SER A 536 -26.05 7.01 -38.47
CA SER A 536 -25.99 8.44 -38.83
C SER A 536 -25.31 9.25 -37.74
N ILE A 537 -24.63 10.33 -38.14
CA ILE A 537 -24.01 11.26 -37.19
C ILE A 537 -25.10 11.90 -36.35
N SER A 538 -24.89 11.90 -35.03
CA SER A 538 -25.79 12.50 -34.06
C SER A 538 -25.22 13.75 -33.39
N LYS A 539 -23.90 13.91 -33.33
CA LYS A 539 -23.20 15.06 -32.74
C LYS A 539 -21.70 14.99 -32.99
N HIS A 540 -21.08 16.16 -32.93
CA HIS A 540 -19.63 16.33 -32.89
C HIS A 540 -19.21 16.75 -31.48
N ILE A 541 -18.19 16.09 -30.96
CA ILE A 541 -17.61 16.39 -29.65
C ILE A 541 -16.18 16.87 -29.86
N PHE A 542 -15.90 18.03 -29.29
CA PHE A 542 -14.64 18.73 -29.47
C PHE A 542 -14.02 19.05 -28.12
N LYS A 543 -12.75 18.70 -27.93
CA LYS A 543 -11.95 19.10 -26.75
C LYS A 543 -10.68 19.81 -27.17
N LYS A 544 -10.51 21.04 -26.67
CA LYS A 544 -9.23 21.75 -26.64
C LYS A 544 -8.68 21.77 -25.22
N THR A 545 -7.44 21.36 -25.07
CA THR A 545 -6.64 21.59 -23.86
C THR A 545 -5.53 22.57 -24.20
N TYR A 546 -5.42 23.67 -23.45
CA TYR A 546 -4.29 24.61 -23.48
C TYR A 546 -3.74 24.79 -22.07
N PHE A 547 -2.47 24.48 -21.84
CA PHE A 547 -1.82 24.63 -20.53
C PHE A 547 -2.64 24.04 -19.36
N GLY A 548 -3.25 22.87 -19.55
CA GLY A 548 -4.11 22.22 -18.55
C GLY A 548 -5.54 22.74 -18.45
N PHE A 549 -5.90 23.88 -19.05
CA PHE A 549 -7.27 24.37 -19.15
C PHE A 549 -8.03 23.63 -20.24
N LYS A 550 -9.20 23.06 -19.90
CA LYS A 550 -10.02 22.24 -20.79
C LYS A 550 -11.28 22.98 -21.19
N LYS A 551 -11.58 23.05 -22.49
CA LYS A 551 -12.85 23.56 -23.02
C LYS A 551 -13.50 22.52 -23.93
N TYR A 552 -14.77 22.20 -23.63
CA TYR A 552 -15.58 21.29 -24.44
C TYR A 552 -16.58 22.07 -25.27
N HIS A 553 -16.76 21.62 -26.51
CA HIS A 553 -17.84 22.07 -27.37
C HIS A 553 -18.57 20.82 -27.90
N VAL A 554 -19.89 20.82 -27.77
CA VAL A 554 -20.77 19.81 -28.37
C VAL A 554 -21.64 20.56 -29.36
N THR A 555 -21.65 20.09 -30.61
CA THR A 555 -22.57 20.58 -31.64
C THR A 555 -23.41 19.39 -32.07
N GLU A 556 -24.73 19.52 -31.92
CA GLU A 556 -25.71 18.51 -32.31
C GLU A 556 -25.95 18.50 -33.82
#